data_AF-A0AAW2M146-F1
#
_entry.id   AF-A0AAW2M146-F1
#
_cell.length_a   1.000
_cell.length_b   1.000
_cell.length_c   1.000
_cell.angle_alpha   90.00
_cell.angle_beta   90.00
_cell.angle_gamma   90.00
#
_symmetry.space_group_name_H-M   'P 1'
#
loop_
_entity.id
_entity.type
_entity.pdbx_description
1 polymer ?
#
loop_
_entity_poly.entity_id
_entity_poly.type
_entity_poly.pdbx_seq_one_letter_code
_entity_poly.pdbx_strand_id
1 'polypeptide(L)'
;MLEDNLRNHVNDANLSVVDLLASVLMEMSAYVKALEHIEHAQQVYSTGQEIPLCLTIKAGVCHVHLGHLEKAEAHFSALKPENASSHPDLVIDVADSLVTVGQYESALKYYMMLEEDANKYNGYLHLKIARCYASLSKRALAIEYYYKAVKKLNDSVDARLTLSSLLLEEDRDDEAISVLSPPIESESALDTESDMSKLWWRSGKIKLKLSQIYKAKGSFDAYVDVLFPIIRETLFLETVQQKVKARKRLSRGVLSERVKVLDDHQTDNVFHGFRPVASSAELSKASRAKRLLQKKAAVREAKRAAAVAAGIDWKSDDSEDESPQVFREPPLPDLLKEEGNHVMIIDLCKSLSSLRRYWDALEIINLSLKLECNTLSVQRKEELRTLGAQIAYNISDPAHGWDCVRYIVSRHPYSFSAWNCYYKGILRNNRIKKHNKFLHSMRVKHKDSVPPILISAHQFTMISQHQAAAREYLEAHKLMPDNPLINLCAGTALINLVLGLRLQNKHQTLLQGLAFLYNNSRLCGDSQEALYNIARAYHHVGLVSLAATYYEKVLAIREKDYPIPVLPNENQDHVDDKKPGYCDLRREAAYNLHLIYKKSGALDLARQVLKDHVVL
;
A
#
# COMPACT_ATOMS: atom_id res chain seq x y z
N MET A 1 57.86 8.78 6.93
CA MET A 1 58.37 8.30 8.23
C MET A 1 58.60 6.79 8.28
N LEU A 2 57.72 5.93 7.72
CA LEU A 2 57.98 4.48 7.57
C LEU A 2 58.95 4.16 6.41
N GLU A 3 58.83 4.84 5.27
CA GLU A 3 59.71 4.66 4.09
C GLU A 3 61.20 4.99 4.37
N ASP A 4 61.47 6.00 5.22
CA ASP A 4 62.85 6.42 5.54
C ASP A 4 63.58 5.46 6.48
N ASN A 5 62.86 4.67 7.29
CA ASN A 5 63.45 3.70 8.21
C ASN A 5 63.85 2.38 7.52
N LEU A 6 63.22 2.04 6.38
CA LEU A 6 63.51 0.82 5.61
C LEU A 6 64.79 0.93 4.75
N ARG A 7 65.26 2.14 4.44
CA ARG A 7 66.43 2.35 3.58
C ARG A 7 67.77 1.97 4.22
N ASN A 8 67.84 1.84 5.56
CA ASN A 8 69.12 1.81 6.27
C ASN A 8 69.44 0.49 7.02
N HIS A 9 68.46 -0.38 7.29
CA HIS A 9 68.70 -1.69 7.91
C HIS A 9 67.67 -2.70 7.40
N VAL A 10 68.09 -3.91 7.01
CA VAL A 10 67.22 -4.97 6.50
C VAL A 10 67.56 -6.28 7.24
N ASN A 11 66.74 -6.65 8.24
CA ASN A 11 66.75 -7.92 8.98
C ASN A 11 65.40 -8.66 8.76
N ASP A 12 65.19 -9.86 9.31
CA ASP A 12 63.93 -10.64 9.13
C ASP A 12 62.67 -9.88 9.57
N ALA A 13 62.81 -8.99 10.56
CA ALA A 13 61.75 -8.08 10.99
C ALA A 13 61.38 -7.01 9.94
N ASN A 14 62.21 -6.78 8.91
CA ASN A 14 61.98 -5.81 7.85
C ASN A 14 61.25 -6.42 6.65
N LEU A 15 61.33 -7.74 6.42
CA LEU A 15 60.55 -8.42 5.38
C LEU A 15 59.05 -8.38 5.69
N SER A 16 58.66 -8.56 6.96
CA SER A 16 57.26 -8.42 7.39
C SER A 16 56.75 -6.98 7.31
N VAL A 17 57.63 -5.99 7.54
CA VAL A 17 57.30 -4.57 7.37
C VAL A 17 57.14 -4.21 5.90
N VAL A 18 58.00 -4.75 5.02
CA VAL A 18 57.85 -4.61 3.55
C VAL A 18 56.56 -5.29 3.08
N ASP A 19 56.22 -6.46 3.63
CA ASP A 19 54.99 -7.18 3.31
C ASP A 19 53.73 -6.38 3.67
N LEU A 20 53.72 -5.75 4.85
CA LEU A 20 52.64 -4.88 5.30
C LEU A 20 52.57 -3.60 4.47
N LEU A 21 53.72 -2.98 4.16
CA LEU A 21 53.80 -1.78 3.33
C LEU A 21 53.28 -2.06 1.92
N ALA A 22 53.67 -3.19 1.32
CA ALA A 22 53.18 -3.62 0.01
C ALA A 22 51.66 -3.83 0.02
N SER A 23 51.10 -4.48 1.04
CA SER A 23 49.64 -4.62 1.18
C SER A 23 48.92 -3.27 1.21
N VAL A 24 49.37 -2.33 2.03
CA VAL A 24 48.76 -0.98 2.12
C VAL A 24 48.84 -0.25 0.78
N LEU A 25 49.99 -0.33 0.08
CA LEU A 25 50.16 0.30 -1.22
C LEU A 25 49.28 -0.35 -2.30
N MET A 26 49.10 -1.67 -2.26
CA MET A 26 48.19 -2.40 -3.15
C MET A 26 46.73 -2.01 -2.91
N GLU A 27 46.30 -1.87 -1.66
CA GLU A 27 44.96 -1.37 -1.31
C GLU A 27 44.72 0.07 -1.82
N MET A 28 45.76 0.91 -1.80
CA MET A 28 45.73 2.26 -2.36
C MET A 28 45.85 2.31 -3.89
N SER A 29 45.85 1.15 -4.58
CA SER A 29 46.05 1.03 -6.04
C SER A 29 47.40 1.56 -6.54
N ALA A 30 48.41 1.68 -5.67
CA ALA A 30 49.74 2.20 -5.96
C ALA A 30 50.73 1.06 -6.31
N TYR A 31 50.39 0.25 -7.30
CA TYR A 31 51.10 -1.00 -7.64
C TYR A 31 52.56 -0.82 -8.08
N VAL A 32 52.90 0.30 -8.73
CA VAL A 32 54.30 0.58 -9.14
C VAL A 32 55.20 0.75 -7.92
N LYS A 33 54.76 1.53 -6.93
CA LYS A 33 55.53 1.77 -5.70
C LYS A 33 55.63 0.51 -4.84
N ALA A 34 54.54 -0.26 -4.76
CA ALA A 34 54.55 -1.55 -4.08
C ALA A 34 55.60 -2.48 -4.70
N LEU A 35 55.65 -2.54 -6.05
CA LEU A 35 56.63 -3.34 -6.77
C LEU A 35 58.07 -2.86 -6.53
N GLU A 36 58.34 -1.56 -6.59
CA GLU A 36 59.68 -0.99 -6.32
C GLU A 36 60.19 -1.36 -4.91
N HIS A 37 59.32 -1.32 -3.90
CA HIS A 37 59.69 -1.72 -2.54
C HIS A 37 59.94 -3.23 -2.41
N ILE A 38 59.17 -4.06 -3.11
CA ILE A 38 59.38 -5.52 -3.13
C ILE A 38 60.68 -5.85 -3.87
N GLU A 39 60.93 -5.27 -5.04
CA GLU A 39 62.16 -5.49 -5.82
C GLU A 39 63.40 -4.98 -5.07
N HIS A 40 63.31 -3.84 -4.38
CA HIS A 40 64.38 -3.34 -3.54
C HIS A 40 64.69 -4.28 -2.38
N ALA A 41 63.66 -4.82 -1.71
CA ALA A 41 63.84 -5.83 -0.68
C ALA A 41 64.48 -7.11 -1.24
N GLN A 42 64.09 -7.56 -2.45
CA GLN A 42 64.68 -8.72 -3.13
C GLN A 42 66.17 -8.51 -3.46
N GLN A 43 66.56 -7.32 -3.94
CA GLN A 43 67.95 -6.99 -4.25
C GLN A 43 68.84 -6.96 -3.00
N VAL A 44 68.32 -6.44 -1.88
CA VAL A 44 69.08 -6.33 -0.62
C VAL A 44 69.21 -7.69 0.09
N TYR A 45 68.24 -8.60 -0.06
CA TYR A 45 68.25 -9.94 0.56
C TYR A 45 68.92 -11.04 -0.27
N SER A 46 69.52 -10.72 -1.43
CA SER A 46 70.11 -11.70 -2.38
C SER A 46 71.41 -12.39 -1.92
N THR A 47 71.61 -12.60 -0.60
CA THR A 47 72.66 -13.45 -0.04
C THR A 47 72.07 -14.74 0.56
N GLY A 48 71.72 -15.69 -0.31
CA GLY A 48 71.67 -17.13 0.03
C GLY A 48 70.39 -17.69 0.67
N GLN A 49 69.33 -16.93 0.90
CA GLN A 49 68.03 -17.45 1.38
C GLN A 49 66.89 -17.17 0.39
N GLU A 50 65.96 -18.13 0.27
CA GLU A 50 64.77 -18.01 -0.57
C GLU A 50 63.85 -16.90 -0.06
N ILE A 51 63.39 -16.04 -0.97
CA ILE A 51 62.45 -14.95 -0.66
C ILE A 51 61.14 -15.55 -0.15
N PRO A 52 60.50 -14.96 0.89
CA PRO A 52 59.20 -15.42 1.37
C PRO A 52 58.17 -15.47 0.24
N LEU A 53 57.50 -16.62 0.11
CA LEU A 53 56.51 -16.88 -0.94
C LEU A 53 55.47 -15.76 -1.06
N CYS A 54 55.02 -15.19 0.06
CA CYS A 54 54.07 -14.07 0.12
C CYS A 54 54.53 -12.84 -0.68
N LEU A 55 55.80 -12.44 -0.57
CA LEU A 55 56.33 -11.27 -1.28
C LEU A 55 56.48 -11.53 -2.79
N THR A 56 56.89 -12.74 -3.17
CA THR A 56 56.94 -13.18 -4.57
C THR A 56 55.56 -13.13 -5.22
N ILE A 57 54.53 -13.60 -4.49
CA ILE A 57 53.15 -13.57 -4.97
C ILE A 57 52.60 -12.14 -5.06
N LYS A 58 52.87 -11.27 -4.08
CA LYS A 58 52.48 -9.85 -4.13
C LYS A 58 53.15 -9.10 -5.30
N ALA A 59 54.40 -9.42 -5.64
CA ALA A 59 55.06 -8.90 -6.85
C ALA A 59 54.31 -9.35 -8.13
N GLY A 60 53.92 -10.64 -8.18
CA GLY A 60 53.08 -11.17 -9.25
C GLY A 60 51.73 -10.43 -9.37
N VAL A 61 51.04 -10.20 -8.25
CA VAL A 61 49.79 -9.42 -8.22
C VAL A 61 49.99 -7.98 -8.71
N CYS A 62 51.07 -7.31 -8.29
CA CYS A 62 51.39 -5.97 -8.82
C CYS A 62 51.60 -6.00 -10.33
N HIS A 63 52.30 -7.01 -10.86
CA HIS A 63 52.46 -7.19 -12.31
C HIS A 63 51.14 -7.46 -13.04
N VAL A 64 50.19 -8.20 -12.46
CA VAL A 64 48.84 -8.40 -13.01
C VAL A 64 48.12 -7.07 -13.18
N HIS A 65 48.10 -6.23 -12.15
CA HIS A 65 47.43 -4.92 -12.19
C HIS A 65 48.14 -3.90 -13.11
N LEU A 66 49.43 -4.10 -13.38
CA LEU A 66 50.20 -3.31 -14.34
C LEU A 66 50.10 -3.83 -15.79
N GLY A 67 49.34 -4.91 -16.04
CA GLY A 67 49.15 -5.50 -17.37
C GLY A 67 50.27 -6.42 -17.85
N HIS A 68 51.25 -6.73 -17.01
CA HIS A 68 52.39 -7.59 -17.33
C HIS A 68 52.12 -9.07 -17.00
N LEU A 69 51.19 -9.70 -17.73
CA LEU A 69 50.69 -11.05 -17.42
C LEU A 69 51.76 -12.15 -17.49
N GLU A 70 52.70 -12.09 -18.43
CA GLU A 70 53.76 -13.10 -18.56
C GLU A 70 54.72 -13.08 -17.36
N LYS A 71 55.06 -11.88 -16.87
CA LYS A 71 55.90 -11.71 -15.68
C LYS A 71 55.16 -12.17 -14.43
N ALA A 72 53.87 -11.89 -14.33
CA ALA A 72 53.03 -12.37 -13.24
C ALA A 72 52.98 -13.91 -13.17
N GLU A 73 52.77 -14.60 -14.30
CA GLU A 73 52.73 -16.07 -14.34
C GLU A 73 54.07 -16.69 -13.89
N ALA A 74 55.21 -16.05 -14.22
CA ALA A 74 56.52 -16.49 -13.73
C ALA A 74 56.61 -16.44 -12.20
N HIS A 75 56.08 -15.40 -11.55
CA HIS A 75 56.01 -15.32 -10.10
C HIS A 75 55.00 -16.32 -9.50
N PHE A 76 53.85 -16.53 -10.16
CA PHE A 76 52.84 -17.49 -9.72
C PHE A 76 53.26 -18.95 -9.92
N SER A 77 54.24 -19.25 -10.78
CA SER A 77 54.78 -20.61 -10.98
C SER A 77 55.37 -21.21 -9.69
N ALA A 78 55.69 -20.36 -8.70
CA ALA A 78 56.10 -20.77 -7.35
C ALA A 78 54.95 -21.46 -6.57
N LEU A 79 53.69 -21.16 -6.88
CA LEU A 79 52.51 -21.83 -6.33
C LEU A 79 52.20 -23.09 -7.15
N LYS A 80 52.67 -24.23 -6.67
CA LYS A 80 52.34 -25.55 -7.19
C LYS A 80 51.14 -26.16 -6.45
N PRO A 81 50.37 -27.09 -7.07
CA PRO A 81 49.24 -27.76 -6.43
C PRO A 81 49.61 -28.43 -5.10
N GLU A 82 50.81 -28.99 -5.01
CA GLU A 82 51.37 -29.66 -3.82
C GLU A 82 51.51 -28.70 -2.61
N ASN A 83 51.74 -27.40 -2.85
CA ASN A 83 51.91 -26.37 -1.83
C ASN A 83 50.69 -25.43 -1.73
N ALA A 84 49.68 -25.60 -2.58
CA ALA A 84 48.51 -24.74 -2.63
C ALA A 84 47.65 -24.87 -1.36
N SER A 85 47.54 -26.09 -0.81
CA SER A 85 46.78 -26.38 0.41
C SER A 85 47.44 -25.83 1.68
N SER A 86 48.75 -25.58 1.68
CA SER A 86 49.47 -24.99 2.82
C SER A 86 49.40 -23.46 2.85
N HIS A 87 49.05 -22.81 1.72
CA HIS A 87 48.95 -21.36 1.60
C HIS A 87 47.69 -20.91 0.83
N PRO A 88 46.48 -21.25 1.33
CA PRO A 88 45.26 -21.01 0.58
C PRO A 88 44.91 -19.53 0.39
N ASP A 89 45.27 -18.68 1.36
CA ASP A 89 45.04 -17.23 1.28
C ASP A 89 45.80 -16.62 0.09
N LEU A 90 47.06 -17.03 -0.12
CA LEU A 90 47.88 -16.57 -1.26
C LEU A 90 47.30 -17.03 -2.61
N VAL A 91 46.77 -18.25 -2.68
CA VAL A 91 46.14 -18.77 -3.90
C VAL A 91 44.85 -18.03 -4.21
N ILE A 92 44.03 -17.72 -3.19
CA ILE A 92 42.82 -16.92 -3.33
C ILE A 92 43.17 -15.49 -3.77
N ASP A 93 44.20 -14.87 -3.19
CA ASP A 93 44.64 -13.52 -3.55
C ASP A 93 45.09 -13.43 -5.02
N VAL A 94 45.85 -14.43 -5.50
CA VAL A 94 46.25 -14.53 -6.92
C VAL A 94 45.01 -14.62 -7.81
N ALA A 95 44.10 -15.52 -7.49
CA ALA A 95 42.91 -15.75 -8.28
C ALA A 95 41.97 -14.54 -8.27
N ASP A 96 41.74 -13.90 -7.11
CA ASP A 96 40.95 -12.68 -6.97
C ASP A 96 41.55 -11.54 -7.81
N SER A 97 42.87 -11.37 -7.77
CA SER A 97 43.58 -10.36 -8.56
C SER A 97 43.39 -10.60 -10.07
N LEU A 98 43.51 -11.84 -10.54
CA LEU A 98 43.23 -12.20 -11.94
C LEU A 98 41.77 -11.95 -12.34
N VAL A 99 40.81 -12.21 -11.43
CA VAL A 99 39.39 -11.89 -11.65
C VAL A 99 39.18 -10.38 -11.80
N THR A 100 39.86 -9.54 -10.99
CA THR A 100 39.72 -8.07 -11.11
C THR A 100 40.20 -7.53 -12.46
N VAL A 101 41.19 -8.19 -13.08
CA VAL A 101 41.73 -7.84 -14.40
C VAL A 101 40.96 -8.51 -15.56
N GLY A 102 39.95 -9.35 -15.25
CA GLY A 102 39.10 -10.01 -16.23
C GLY A 102 39.68 -11.30 -16.81
N GLN A 103 40.76 -11.84 -16.24
CA GLN A 103 41.42 -13.08 -16.67
C GLN A 103 40.82 -14.30 -15.96
N TYR A 104 39.56 -14.63 -16.31
CA TYR A 104 38.79 -15.65 -15.60
C TYR A 104 39.29 -17.09 -15.81
N GLU A 105 39.88 -17.41 -16.98
CA GLU A 105 40.43 -18.76 -17.24
C GLU A 105 41.64 -19.05 -16.36
N SER A 106 42.57 -18.09 -16.27
CA SER A 106 43.73 -18.18 -15.37
C SER A 106 43.30 -18.21 -13.91
N ALA A 107 42.33 -17.40 -13.50
CA ALA A 107 41.80 -17.44 -12.13
C ALA A 107 41.21 -18.80 -11.75
N LEU A 108 40.47 -19.45 -12.67
CA LEU A 108 39.93 -20.80 -12.46
C LEU A 108 41.03 -21.83 -12.18
N LYS A 109 42.16 -21.77 -12.90
CA LYS A 109 43.29 -22.67 -12.67
C LYS A 109 43.72 -22.66 -11.21
N TYR A 110 43.81 -21.48 -10.59
CA TYR A 110 44.19 -21.33 -9.18
C TYR A 110 43.08 -21.72 -8.21
N TYR A 111 41.83 -21.32 -8.45
CA TYR A 111 40.72 -21.74 -7.57
C TYR A 111 40.51 -23.26 -7.57
N MET A 112 40.67 -23.93 -8.71
CA MET A 112 40.52 -25.38 -8.83
C MET A 112 41.62 -26.14 -8.07
N MET A 113 42.81 -25.56 -7.85
CA MET A 113 43.83 -26.16 -6.97
C MET A 113 43.35 -26.33 -5.53
N LEU A 114 42.36 -25.54 -5.11
CA LEU A 114 41.78 -25.58 -3.78
C LEU A 114 40.44 -26.33 -3.72
N GLU A 115 39.96 -26.90 -4.83
CA GLU A 115 38.63 -27.53 -4.89
C GLU A 115 38.54 -28.78 -4.01
N GLU A 116 39.59 -29.61 -3.96
CA GLU A 116 39.61 -30.83 -3.15
C GLU A 116 39.41 -30.54 -1.65
N ASP A 117 39.91 -29.38 -1.21
CA ASP A 117 39.78 -28.85 0.15
C ASP A 117 38.62 -27.83 0.29
N ALA A 118 37.75 -27.69 -0.72
CA ALA A 118 36.73 -26.63 -0.79
C ALA A 118 35.77 -26.61 0.41
N ASN A 119 35.59 -27.76 1.08
CA ASN A 119 34.78 -27.89 2.29
C ASN A 119 35.30 -27.02 3.45
N LYS A 120 36.58 -26.65 3.48
CA LYS A 120 37.18 -25.78 4.51
C LYS A 120 36.76 -24.30 4.35
N TYR A 121 36.37 -23.86 3.15
CA TYR A 121 36.10 -22.44 2.85
C TYR A 121 34.61 -22.07 2.88
N ASN A 122 33.78 -22.82 3.61
CA ASN A 122 32.38 -22.52 3.89
C ASN A 122 31.54 -22.12 2.64
N GLY A 123 31.84 -22.70 1.47
CA GLY A 123 31.14 -22.43 0.20
C GLY A 123 31.55 -21.15 -0.55
N TYR A 124 32.39 -20.27 0.01
CA TYR A 124 32.85 -19.06 -0.68
C TYR A 124 33.72 -19.35 -1.91
N LEU A 125 34.56 -20.39 -1.84
CA LEU A 125 35.38 -20.82 -2.98
C LEU A 125 34.50 -21.26 -4.16
N HIS A 126 33.47 -22.08 -3.90
CA HIS A 126 32.51 -22.48 -4.93
C HIS A 126 31.79 -21.28 -5.56
N LEU A 127 31.47 -20.24 -4.76
CA LEU A 127 30.85 -19.02 -5.27
C LEU A 127 31.79 -18.25 -6.22
N LYS A 128 33.09 -18.17 -5.89
CA LYS A 128 34.11 -17.54 -6.75
C LYS A 128 34.32 -18.31 -8.05
N ILE A 129 34.40 -19.64 -7.98
CA ILE A 129 34.47 -20.53 -9.16
C ILE A 129 33.23 -20.35 -10.06
N ALA A 130 32.03 -20.35 -9.45
CA ALA A 130 30.77 -20.16 -10.18
C ALA A 130 30.72 -18.81 -10.93
N ARG A 131 31.19 -17.73 -10.30
CA ARG A 131 31.29 -16.40 -10.92
C ARG A 131 32.24 -16.37 -12.11
N CYS A 132 33.37 -17.08 -12.03
CA CYS A 132 34.31 -17.20 -13.15
C CYS A 132 33.69 -17.97 -14.32
N TYR A 133 33.05 -19.11 -14.07
CA TYR A 133 32.34 -19.86 -15.11
C TYR A 133 31.19 -19.08 -15.73
N ALA A 134 30.44 -18.30 -14.94
CA ALA A 134 29.40 -17.42 -15.44
C ALA A 134 29.97 -16.33 -16.36
N SER A 135 31.11 -15.72 -15.99
CA SER A 135 31.78 -14.69 -16.80
C SER A 135 32.36 -15.26 -18.11
N LEU A 136 32.74 -16.55 -18.11
CA LEU A 136 33.19 -17.27 -19.30
C LEU A 136 32.05 -17.83 -20.16
N SER A 137 30.79 -17.51 -19.86
CA SER A 137 29.61 -18.05 -20.54
C SER A 137 29.49 -19.59 -20.49
N LYS A 138 30.19 -20.27 -19.57
CA LYS A 138 30.09 -21.72 -19.33
C LYS A 138 28.96 -22.01 -18.35
N ARG A 139 27.72 -21.77 -18.80
CA ARG A 139 26.51 -21.76 -17.95
C ARG A 139 26.26 -23.05 -17.16
N ALA A 140 26.37 -24.22 -17.80
CA ALA A 140 26.11 -25.50 -17.15
C ALA A 140 27.01 -25.72 -15.91
N LEU A 141 28.30 -25.45 -16.05
CA LEU A 141 29.26 -25.52 -14.94
C LEU A 141 28.98 -24.45 -13.89
N ALA A 142 28.67 -23.22 -14.31
CA ALA A 142 28.32 -22.15 -13.38
C ALA A 142 27.14 -22.54 -12.48
N ILE A 143 26.06 -23.09 -13.06
CA ILE A 143 24.88 -23.56 -12.34
C ILE A 143 25.25 -24.63 -11.31
N GLU A 144 26.07 -25.63 -11.70
CA GLU A 144 26.52 -26.69 -10.79
C GLU A 144 27.27 -26.12 -9.57
N TYR A 145 28.24 -25.22 -9.80
CA TYR A 145 29.00 -24.60 -8.72
C TYR A 145 28.15 -23.64 -7.89
N TYR A 146 27.16 -22.95 -8.47
CA TYR A 146 26.20 -22.17 -7.72
C TYR A 146 25.31 -23.04 -6.80
N TYR A 147 24.88 -24.23 -7.24
CA TYR A 147 24.19 -25.17 -6.36
C TYR A 147 25.08 -25.63 -5.20
N LYS A 148 26.34 -25.97 -5.48
CA LYS A 148 27.34 -26.31 -4.44
C LYS A 148 27.54 -25.15 -3.45
N ALA A 149 27.59 -23.92 -3.96
CA ALA A 149 27.73 -22.71 -3.15
C ALA A 149 26.50 -22.47 -2.26
N VAL A 150 25.28 -22.45 -2.82
CA VAL A 150 24.04 -22.18 -2.08
C VAL A 150 23.77 -23.24 -1.00
N LYS A 151 24.11 -24.51 -1.25
CA LYS A 151 23.97 -25.60 -0.27
C LYS A 151 24.84 -25.41 0.99
N LYS A 152 25.96 -24.69 0.86
CA LYS A 152 26.88 -24.38 1.97
C LYS A 152 26.60 -22.98 2.54
N LEU A 153 26.41 -22.00 1.66
CA LEU A 153 26.05 -20.63 1.97
C LEU A 153 24.52 -20.47 2.03
N ASN A 154 23.91 -21.11 3.03
CA ASN A 154 22.46 -21.13 3.21
C ASN A 154 21.83 -19.74 3.37
N ASP A 155 22.58 -18.68 3.66
CA ASP A 155 22.02 -17.31 3.79
C ASP A 155 22.37 -16.37 2.62
N SER A 156 23.13 -16.84 1.63
CA SER A 156 23.54 -15.95 0.52
C SER A 156 22.35 -15.62 -0.39
N VAL A 157 21.90 -14.36 -0.32
CA VAL A 157 20.85 -13.81 -1.17
C VAL A 157 21.34 -13.65 -2.61
N ASP A 158 22.52 -13.05 -2.80
CA ASP A 158 23.06 -12.73 -4.13
C ASP A 158 23.38 -14.00 -4.93
N ALA A 159 23.88 -15.05 -4.28
CA ALA A 159 24.12 -16.33 -4.94
C ALA A 159 22.82 -16.96 -5.47
N ARG A 160 21.73 -16.92 -4.70
CA ARG A 160 20.41 -17.42 -5.12
C ARG A 160 19.80 -16.60 -6.24
N LEU A 161 19.92 -15.27 -6.18
CA LEU A 161 19.44 -14.39 -7.25
C LEU A 161 20.19 -14.62 -8.57
N THR A 162 21.50 -14.84 -8.48
CA THR A 162 22.32 -15.15 -9.67
C THR A 162 22.00 -16.53 -10.22
N LEU A 163 21.93 -17.55 -9.36
CA LEU A 163 21.55 -18.91 -9.74
C LEU A 163 20.16 -18.96 -10.39
N SER A 164 19.16 -18.32 -9.78
CA SER A 164 17.81 -18.27 -10.36
C SER A 164 17.79 -17.55 -11.71
N SER A 165 18.58 -16.49 -11.90
CA SER A 165 18.67 -15.82 -13.21
C SER A 165 19.31 -16.72 -14.27
N LEU A 166 20.38 -17.45 -13.93
CA LEU A 166 21.00 -18.43 -14.83
C LEU A 166 20.05 -19.59 -15.18
N LEU A 167 19.23 -20.06 -14.23
CA LEU A 167 18.25 -21.11 -14.47
C LEU A 167 17.12 -20.64 -15.41
N LEU A 168 16.67 -19.39 -15.26
CA LEU A 168 15.68 -18.79 -16.16
C LEU A 168 16.21 -18.62 -17.59
N GLU A 169 17.51 -18.33 -17.76
CA GLU A 169 18.14 -18.28 -19.09
C GLU A 169 18.20 -19.65 -19.79
N GLU A 170 18.14 -20.75 -19.04
CA GLU A 170 18.14 -22.13 -19.54
C GLU A 170 16.71 -22.73 -19.56
N ASP A 171 15.67 -21.89 -19.46
CA ASP A 171 14.25 -22.30 -19.42
C ASP A 171 13.89 -23.27 -18.26
N ARG A 172 14.68 -23.29 -17.18
CA ARG A 172 14.49 -24.13 -15.99
C ARG A 172 13.71 -23.41 -14.88
N ASP A 173 12.52 -22.93 -15.22
CA ASP A 173 11.68 -22.10 -14.35
C ASP A 173 11.34 -22.73 -12.99
N ASP A 174 11.01 -24.02 -12.96
CA ASP A 174 10.58 -24.69 -11.72
C ASP A 174 11.74 -24.83 -10.72
N GLU A 175 12.95 -25.03 -11.23
CA GLU A 175 14.15 -25.06 -10.41
C GLU A 175 14.49 -23.65 -9.90
N ALA A 176 14.31 -22.61 -10.72
CA ALA A 176 14.48 -21.22 -10.30
C ALA A 176 13.49 -20.86 -9.16
N ILE A 177 12.23 -21.32 -9.26
CA ILE A 177 11.23 -21.17 -8.19
C ILE A 177 11.67 -21.92 -6.94
N SER A 178 12.13 -23.17 -7.07
CA SER A 178 12.57 -23.98 -5.93
C SER A 178 13.76 -23.38 -5.19
N VAL A 179 14.70 -22.73 -5.90
CA VAL A 179 15.86 -22.06 -5.29
C VAL A 179 15.46 -20.82 -4.50
N LEU A 180 14.41 -20.12 -4.92
CA LEU A 180 13.93 -18.89 -4.28
C LEU A 180 12.80 -19.13 -3.27
N SER A 181 12.17 -20.30 -3.27
CA SER A 181 11.12 -20.66 -2.32
C SER A 181 11.72 -21.33 -1.07
N PRO A 182 11.16 -21.08 0.12
CA PRO A 182 11.64 -21.77 1.32
C PRO A 182 11.45 -23.29 1.17
N PRO A 183 12.35 -24.11 1.72
CA PRO A 183 12.16 -25.56 1.76
C PRO A 183 10.82 -25.87 2.45
N ILE A 184 10.05 -26.78 1.88
CA ILE A 184 8.84 -27.31 2.51
C ILE A 184 9.30 -28.26 3.63
N GLU A 185 9.73 -27.71 4.76
CA GLU A 185 10.02 -28.52 5.95
C GLU A 185 8.75 -28.62 6.79
N SER A 186 8.29 -29.86 6.96
CA SER A 186 7.17 -30.26 7.81
C SER A 186 7.25 -29.60 9.19
N GLU A 187 6.11 -29.14 9.70
CA GLU A 187 5.89 -28.40 10.95
C GLU A 187 6.37 -29.09 12.27
N SER A 188 7.32 -30.02 12.25
CA SER A 188 7.61 -30.89 13.40
C SER A 188 9.06 -30.94 13.89
N ALA A 189 9.95 -30.01 13.52
CA ALA A 189 11.29 -29.94 14.10
C ALA A 189 11.49 -28.65 14.90
N LEU A 190 11.16 -28.73 16.19
CA LEU A 190 11.64 -27.81 17.23
C LEU A 190 13.16 -28.00 17.36
N ASP A 191 13.95 -27.31 16.55
CA ASP A 191 15.38 -27.15 16.81
C ASP A 191 15.88 -25.78 16.36
N THR A 192 16.76 -25.24 17.19
CA THR A 192 17.31 -23.89 17.23
C THR A 192 18.09 -23.46 15.96
N GLU A 193 18.29 -24.36 15.00
CA GLU A 193 18.89 -24.08 13.68
C GLU A 193 17.88 -23.55 12.64
N SER A 194 16.57 -23.69 12.89
CA SER A 194 15.49 -23.26 11.99
C SER A 194 15.28 -21.74 11.89
N ASP A 195 16.03 -20.94 12.66
CA ASP A 195 15.91 -19.47 12.64
C ASP A 195 16.84 -18.83 11.59
N MET A 196 17.98 -19.48 11.27
CA MET A 196 18.96 -18.99 10.29
C MET A 196 18.54 -19.29 8.84
N SER A 197 17.91 -20.45 8.57
CA SER A 197 17.40 -20.79 7.23
C SER A 197 16.24 -19.89 6.77
N LYS A 198 15.67 -19.08 7.67
CA LYS A 198 14.57 -18.14 7.39
C LYS A 198 15.05 -16.71 7.09
N LEU A 199 16.33 -16.38 7.29
CA LEU A 199 16.85 -15.01 7.12
C LEU A 199 16.85 -14.58 5.65
N TRP A 200 17.42 -15.38 4.75
CA TRP A 200 17.41 -15.09 3.31
C TRP A 200 16.00 -14.94 2.75
N TRP A 201 15.04 -15.78 3.16
CA TRP A 201 13.65 -15.69 2.70
C TRP A 201 12.97 -14.39 3.13
N ARG A 202 13.41 -13.75 4.23
CA ARG A 202 12.91 -12.42 4.63
C ARG A 202 13.38 -11.30 3.70
N SER A 203 14.37 -11.55 2.83
CA SER A 203 14.87 -10.57 1.86
C SER A 203 13.80 -10.18 0.85
N GLY A 204 13.48 -8.88 0.79
CA GLY A 204 12.55 -8.35 -0.21
C GLY A 204 12.99 -8.62 -1.65
N LYS A 205 14.32 -8.65 -1.92
CA LYS A 205 14.86 -8.89 -3.26
C LYS A 205 14.52 -10.28 -3.81
N ILE A 206 14.59 -11.31 -2.96
CA ILE A 206 14.28 -12.70 -3.33
C ILE A 206 12.82 -12.83 -3.69
N LYS A 207 11.96 -12.34 -2.80
CA LYS A 207 10.53 -12.40 -3.03
C LYS A 207 10.08 -11.55 -4.22
N LEU A 208 10.73 -10.40 -4.48
CA LEU A 208 10.49 -9.63 -5.71
C LEU A 208 10.81 -10.45 -6.96
N LYS A 209 12.00 -11.04 -7.02
CA LYS A 209 12.41 -11.89 -8.16
C LYS A 209 11.46 -13.07 -8.33
N LEU A 210 11.09 -13.74 -7.25
CA LEU A 210 10.12 -14.84 -7.28
C LEU A 210 8.74 -14.39 -7.78
N SER A 211 8.26 -13.22 -7.35
CA SER A 211 7.00 -12.66 -7.83
C SER A 211 7.03 -12.38 -9.34
N GLN A 212 8.16 -11.90 -9.87
CA GLN A 212 8.33 -11.68 -11.30
C GLN A 212 8.22 -12.98 -12.10
N ILE A 213 8.79 -14.08 -11.56
CA ILE A 213 8.68 -15.42 -12.17
C ILE A 213 7.22 -15.89 -12.17
N TYR A 214 6.52 -15.80 -11.02
CA TYR A 214 5.11 -16.21 -10.96
C TYR A 214 4.21 -15.40 -11.89
N LYS A 215 4.47 -14.09 -12.03
CA LYS A 215 3.76 -13.24 -12.98
C LYS A 215 4.01 -13.67 -14.43
N ALA A 216 5.25 -13.99 -14.79
CA ALA A 216 5.61 -14.46 -16.12
C ALA A 216 4.94 -15.81 -16.46
N LYS A 217 4.85 -16.73 -15.49
CA LYS A 217 4.12 -18.02 -15.65
C LYS A 217 2.59 -17.90 -15.61
N GLY A 218 2.04 -16.71 -15.34
CA GLY A 218 0.59 -16.50 -15.23
C GLY A 218 -0.04 -17.02 -13.92
N SER A 219 0.78 -17.40 -12.93
CA SER A 219 0.28 -17.85 -11.62
C SER A 219 -0.01 -16.64 -10.72
N PHE A 220 -1.18 -16.03 -10.92
CA PHE A 220 -1.56 -14.79 -10.22
C PHE A 220 -1.73 -14.97 -8.70
N ASP A 221 -2.15 -16.14 -8.25
CA ASP A 221 -2.35 -16.44 -6.82
C ASP A 221 -1.01 -16.43 -6.06
N ALA A 222 -0.04 -17.23 -6.52
CA ALA A 222 1.31 -17.27 -5.96
C ALA A 222 2.05 -15.93 -6.10
N TYR A 223 1.84 -15.21 -7.21
CA TYR A 223 2.36 -13.85 -7.40
C TYR A 223 1.90 -12.91 -6.29
N VAL A 224 0.59 -12.90 -6.00
CA VAL A 224 -0.01 -12.03 -4.99
C VAL A 224 0.45 -12.43 -3.60
N ASP A 225 0.47 -13.72 -3.27
CA ASP A 225 0.83 -14.21 -1.94
C ASP A 225 2.27 -13.86 -1.54
N VAL A 226 3.20 -13.91 -2.49
CA VAL A 226 4.58 -13.52 -2.26
C VAL A 226 4.72 -12.00 -2.16
N LEU A 227 4.09 -11.26 -3.07
CA LEU A 227 4.35 -9.82 -3.23
C LEU A 227 3.56 -8.95 -2.23
N PHE A 228 2.30 -9.28 -1.96
CA PHE A 228 1.40 -8.45 -1.13
C PHE A 228 1.97 -8.15 0.26
N PRO A 229 2.45 -9.14 1.06
CA PRO A 229 2.93 -8.88 2.42
C PRO A 229 4.09 -7.89 2.47
N ILE A 230 5.00 -7.96 1.49
CA ILE A 230 6.21 -7.12 1.43
C ILE A 230 5.85 -5.70 1.05
N ILE A 231 5.06 -5.53 0.00
CA ILE A 231 4.63 -4.21 -0.46
C ILE A 231 3.82 -3.53 0.64
N ARG A 232 2.92 -4.28 1.29
CA ARG A 232 2.16 -3.80 2.43
C ARG A 232 3.06 -3.34 3.58
N GLU A 233 4.03 -4.16 3.99
CA GLU A 233 4.96 -3.83 5.09
C GLU A 233 5.83 -2.63 4.74
N THR A 234 6.42 -2.58 3.54
CA THR A 234 7.21 -1.45 3.04
C THR A 234 6.39 -0.15 3.06
N LEU A 235 5.22 -0.14 2.42
CA LEU A 235 4.38 1.05 2.35
C LEU A 235 3.90 1.49 3.74
N PHE A 236 3.56 0.53 4.61
CA PHE A 236 3.17 0.83 5.99
C PHE A 236 4.31 1.51 6.76
N LEU A 237 5.51 0.93 6.76
CA LEU A 237 6.68 1.49 7.46
C LEU A 237 7.04 2.87 6.91
N GLU A 238 7.02 3.06 5.59
CA GLU A 238 7.25 4.36 4.96
C GLU A 238 6.22 5.42 5.40
N THR A 239 4.93 5.07 5.47
CA THR A 239 3.89 6.02 5.94
C THR A 239 4.07 6.40 7.41
N VAL A 240 4.50 5.46 8.26
CA VAL A 240 4.76 5.70 9.68
C VAL A 240 5.99 6.59 9.85
N GLN A 241 7.07 6.28 9.13
CA GLN A 241 8.32 7.06 9.18
C GLN A 241 8.12 8.49 8.68
N GLN A 242 7.33 8.71 7.62
CA GLN A 242 6.99 10.07 7.15
C GLN A 242 6.23 10.90 8.20
N LYS A 243 5.26 10.30 8.92
CA LYS A 243 4.54 11.00 9.99
C LYS A 243 5.45 11.43 11.13
N VAL A 244 6.52 10.68 11.38
CA VAL A 244 7.54 11.01 12.39
C VAL A 244 8.44 12.14 11.87
N LYS A 245 8.94 12.05 10.63
CA LYS A 245 9.77 13.11 10.00
C LYS A 245 9.02 14.45 9.88
N ALA A 246 7.73 14.43 9.54
CA ALA A 246 6.90 15.63 9.38
C ALA A 246 6.55 16.29 10.73
N ARG A 247 6.49 15.52 11.82
CA ARG A 247 6.31 16.07 13.17
C ARG A 247 7.68 16.40 13.76
N LYS A 248 8.28 17.53 13.33
CA LYS A 248 9.34 18.18 14.13
C LYS A 248 8.75 18.44 15.53
N ARG A 249 9.05 17.55 16.49
CA ARG A 249 8.59 17.69 17.87
C ARG A 249 9.24 18.96 18.40
N LEU A 250 8.42 19.86 18.95
CA LEU A 250 8.94 21.08 19.56
C LEU A 250 9.86 20.67 20.72
N SER A 251 11.06 21.27 20.77
CA SER A 251 12.01 21.06 21.86
C SER A 251 11.37 21.47 23.19
N ARG A 252 11.92 20.97 24.31
CA ARG A 252 11.42 21.34 25.63
C ARG A 252 11.57 22.84 25.84
N GLY A 253 12.64 23.44 25.33
CA GLY A 253 12.84 24.89 25.30
C GLY A 253 11.70 25.65 24.62
N VAL A 254 11.33 25.29 23.38
CA VAL A 254 10.25 25.94 22.64
C VAL A 254 8.88 25.73 23.28
N LEU A 255 8.65 24.57 23.90
CA LEU A 255 7.41 24.32 24.65
C LEU A 255 7.34 25.18 25.92
N SER A 256 8.43 25.30 26.66
CA SER A 256 8.51 26.13 27.87
C SER A 256 8.33 27.61 27.54
N GLU A 257 8.96 28.08 26.46
CA GLU A 257 8.79 29.46 25.97
C GLU A 257 7.34 29.77 25.60
N ARG A 258 6.64 28.84 24.96
CA ARG A 258 5.20 28.99 24.67
C ARG A 258 4.35 28.99 25.93
N VAL A 259 4.75 28.33 27.01
CA VAL A 259 4.02 28.33 28.28
C VAL A 259 4.16 29.67 29.01
N LYS A 260 5.28 30.39 28.83
CA LYS A 260 5.47 31.74 29.41
C LYS A 260 4.40 32.75 28.98
N VAL A 261 3.75 32.52 27.83
CA VAL A 261 2.60 33.33 27.36
C VAL A 261 1.38 33.22 28.30
N LEU A 262 1.30 32.17 29.13
CA LEU A 262 0.28 32.00 30.17
C LEU A 262 0.72 32.54 31.53
N ASP A 263 2.00 32.87 31.69
CA ASP A 263 2.53 33.38 32.94
C ASP A 263 2.34 34.91 32.94
N ASP A 264 1.52 35.40 33.87
CA ASP A 264 1.39 36.84 34.12
C ASP A 264 2.71 37.35 34.72
N HIS A 265 3.62 37.81 33.87
CA HIS A 265 4.78 38.59 34.29
C HIS A 265 4.65 40.02 33.80
N GLN A 266 3.81 40.78 34.51
CA GLN A 266 4.04 42.20 34.71
C GLN A 266 4.07 42.46 36.21
N THR A 267 5.22 42.22 36.83
CA THR A 267 5.47 42.60 38.22
C THR A 267 5.82 44.08 38.38
N ASP A 268 5.63 44.92 37.35
CA ASP A 268 6.01 46.34 37.42
C ASP A 268 5.20 47.26 36.48
N ASN A 269 3.89 47.04 36.32
CA ASN A 269 3.02 48.01 35.64
C ASN A 269 1.68 48.16 36.38
N VAL A 270 1.22 49.40 36.51
CA VAL A 270 0.06 49.90 37.30
C VAL A 270 -1.31 49.30 36.87
N PHE A 271 -1.36 48.46 35.84
CA PHE A 271 -2.59 47.88 35.28
C PHE A 271 -2.72 46.38 35.60
N HIS A 272 -2.94 46.03 36.87
CA HIS A 272 -3.33 44.67 37.23
C HIS A 272 -4.78 44.39 36.81
N GLY A 273 -5.01 43.36 35.97
CA GLY A 273 -6.35 42.83 35.67
C GLY A 273 -6.73 42.69 34.18
N PHE A 274 -5.88 43.11 33.25
CA PHE A 274 -6.15 42.90 31.81
C PHE A 274 -5.57 41.57 31.31
N ARG A 275 -6.36 40.84 30.51
CA ARG A 275 -5.93 39.59 29.86
C ARG A 275 -4.65 39.82 29.03
N PRO A 276 -3.78 38.81 28.91
CA PRO A 276 -2.54 38.92 28.13
C PRO A 276 -2.81 39.50 26.72
N VAL A 277 -1.92 40.37 26.24
CA VAL A 277 -1.89 40.86 24.85
C VAL A 277 -1.42 39.72 23.94
N ALA A 278 -2.22 38.66 23.85
CA ALA A 278 -1.97 37.50 23.02
C ALA A 278 -3.27 37.09 22.34
N SER A 279 -3.17 36.72 21.08
CA SER A 279 -4.32 36.26 20.30
C SER A 279 -4.93 35.00 20.95
N SER A 280 -6.23 34.77 20.77
CA SER A 280 -6.90 33.53 21.20
C SER A 280 -6.19 32.27 20.67
N ALA A 281 -5.59 32.38 19.47
CA ALA A 281 -4.77 31.33 18.88
C ALA A 281 -3.50 31.04 19.70
N GLU A 282 -2.79 32.05 20.21
CA GLU A 282 -1.57 31.89 21.01
C GLU A 282 -1.85 31.31 22.39
N LEU A 283 -2.91 31.76 23.07
CA LEU A 283 -3.34 31.17 24.34
C LEU A 283 -3.74 29.68 24.18
N SER A 284 -4.36 29.33 23.06
CA SER A 284 -4.66 27.92 22.73
C SER A 284 -3.39 27.10 22.45
N LYS A 285 -2.36 27.68 21.85
CA LYS A 285 -1.06 27.03 21.61
C LYS A 285 -0.29 26.85 22.91
N ALA A 286 -0.31 27.85 23.79
CA ALA A 286 0.35 27.82 25.09
C ALA A 286 -0.28 26.80 26.04
N SER A 287 -1.61 26.73 26.11
CA SER A 287 -2.32 25.72 26.91
C SER A 287 -2.06 24.28 26.42
N ARG A 288 -1.98 24.08 25.10
CA ARG A 288 -1.55 22.79 24.51
C ARG A 288 -0.10 22.45 24.86
N ALA A 289 0.81 23.43 24.85
CA ALA A 289 2.20 23.24 25.24
C ALA A 289 2.34 22.85 26.73
N LYS A 290 1.59 23.51 27.62
CA LYS A 290 1.53 23.20 29.06
C LYS A 290 1.10 21.75 29.34
N ARG A 291 0.00 21.31 28.70
CA ARG A 291 -0.48 19.91 28.81
C ARG A 291 0.55 18.91 28.29
N LEU A 292 1.26 19.24 27.21
CA LEU A 292 2.27 18.36 26.64
C LEU A 292 3.50 18.22 27.55
N LEU A 293 3.96 19.31 28.18
CA LEU A 293 5.05 19.30 29.17
C LEU A 293 4.69 18.48 30.41
N GLN A 294 3.47 18.66 30.95
CA GLN A 294 2.97 17.86 32.07
C GLN A 294 2.94 16.36 31.74
N LYS A 295 2.48 16.01 30.52
CA LYS A 295 2.48 14.62 30.06
C LYS A 295 3.90 14.05 29.94
N LYS A 296 4.86 14.83 29.42
CA LYS A 296 6.28 14.43 29.34
C LYS A 296 6.88 14.21 30.74
N ALA A 297 6.57 15.10 31.69
CA ALA A 297 7.03 14.98 33.08
C ALA A 297 6.49 13.70 33.74
N ALA A 298 5.20 13.41 33.59
CA ALA A 298 4.59 12.19 34.12
C ALA A 298 5.21 10.90 33.53
N VAL A 299 5.54 10.89 32.23
CA VAL A 299 6.23 9.76 31.59
C VAL A 299 7.66 9.60 32.14
N ARG A 300 8.39 10.70 32.38
CA ARG A 300 9.74 10.64 32.98
C ARG A 300 9.69 10.11 34.41
N GLU A 301 8.70 10.54 35.19
CA GLU A 301 8.48 10.06 36.55
C GLU A 301 8.11 8.56 36.58
N ALA A 302 7.24 8.12 35.67
CA ALA A 302 6.90 6.70 35.52
C ALA A 302 8.11 5.85 35.11
N LYS A 303 8.95 6.33 34.18
CA LYS A 303 10.20 5.65 33.79
C LYS A 303 11.20 5.57 34.94
N ARG A 304 11.34 6.67 35.71
CA ARG A 304 12.18 6.69 36.91
C ARG A 304 11.68 5.68 37.95
N ALA A 305 10.37 5.64 38.21
CA ALA A 305 9.77 4.68 39.13
C ALA A 305 9.97 3.23 38.67
N ALA A 306 9.85 2.96 37.37
CA ALA A 306 10.09 1.63 36.79
C ALA A 306 11.56 1.20 36.87
N ALA A 307 12.51 2.09 36.64
CA ALA A 307 13.95 1.80 36.78
C ALA A 307 14.32 1.50 38.24
N VAL A 308 13.78 2.28 39.18
CA VAL A 308 13.94 2.04 40.62
C VAL A 308 13.34 0.69 41.02
N ALA A 309 12.15 0.35 40.51
CA ALA A 309 11.52 -0.95 40.76
C ALA A 309 12.30 -2.13 40.15
N ALA A 310 13.02 -1.91 39.05
CA ALA A 310 13.89 -2.90 38.42
C ALA A 310 15.29 -3.00 39.04
N GLY A 311 15.59 -2.22 40.09
CA GLY A 311 16.91 -2.20 40.76
C GLY A 311 18.02 -1.54 39.93
N ILE A 312 17.66 -0.76 38.90
CA ILE A 312 18.60 -0.07 38.01
C ILE A 312 18.74 1.38 38.50
N ASP A 313 19.96 1.82 38.77
CA ASP A 313 20.23 3.19 39.17
C ASP A 313 19.90 4.16 38.01
N TRP A 314 18.95 5.07 38.23
CA TRP A 314 18.48 5.99 37.19
C TRP A 314 19.53 7.10 36.97
N LYS A 315 20.38 6.94 35.97
CA LYS A 315 21.21 8.04 35.48
C LYS A 315 20.32 9.05 34.76
N SER A 316 20.32 10.29 35.24
CA SER A 316 19.58 11.40 34.65
C SER A 316 20.13 11.69 33.26
N ASP A 317 19.52 11.11 32.23
CA ASP A 317 19.75 11.54 30.86
C ASP A 317 18.94 12.82 30.63
N ASP A 318 19.63 13.97 30.72
CA ASP A 318 19.09 15.28 30.36
C ASP A 318 19.34 15.61 28.87
N SER A 319 19.80 14.65 28.07
CA SER A 319 19.83 14.82 26.62
C SER A 319 18.40 14.93 26.06
N GLU A 320 18.19 15.89 25.16
CA GLU A 320 16.88 16.14 24.53
C GLU A 320 16.43 15.04 23.56
N ASP A 321 17.28 14.05 23.31
CA ASP A 321 16.99 12.94 22.42
C ASP A 321 16.37 11.77 23.21
N GLU A 322 15.06 11.60 23.02
CA GLU A 322 14.44 10.30 23.28
C GLU A 322 15.27 9.23 22.55
N SER A 323 15.59 8.14 23.26
CA SER A 323 16.28 6.97 22.69
C SER A 323 15.79 6.68 21.27
N PRO A 324 16.70 6.51 20.28
CA PRO A 324 16.31 6.37 18.90
C PRO A 324 15.30 5.23 18.82
N GLN A 325 14.08 5.54 18.34
CA GLN A 325 13.16 4.49 17.96
C GLN A 325 13.93 3.60 16.99
N VAL A 326 14.07 2.32 17.33
CA VAL A 326 14.68 1.33 16.45
C VAL A 326 13.87 1.35 15.16
N PHE A 327 14.36 2.08 14.15
CA PHE A 327 13.70 2.17 12.86
C PHE A 327 13.91 0.83 12.20
N ARG A 328 12.86 -0.01 12.19
CA ARG A 328 12.86 -1.19 11.34
C ARG A 328 12.97 -0.70 9.90
N GLU A 329 14.03 -1.09 9.23
CA GLU A 329 14.20 -0.78 7.80
C GLU A 329 13.09 -1.48 7.01
N PRO A 330 12.47 -0.80 6.03
CA PRO A 330 11.51 -1.44 5.16
C PRO A 330 12.19 -2.59 4.39
N PRO A 331 11.50 -3.70 4.13
CA PRO A 331 12.09 -4.84 3.42
C PRO A 331 12.50 -4.51 1.97
N LEU A 332 11.91 -3.45 1.41
CA LEU A 332 12.31 -2.85 0.14
C LEU A 332 12.50 -1.33 0.33
N PRO A 333 13.68 -0.88 0.76
CA PRO A 333 13.94 0.55 0.87
C PRO A 333 13.87 1.22 -0.50
N ASP A 334 13.37 2.46 -0.53
CA ASP A 334 13.28 3.28 -1.74
C ASP A 334 12.41 2.71 -2.87
N LEU A 335 11.53 1.75 -2.57
CA LEU A 335 10.63 1.12 -3.52
C LEU A 335 9.90 2.14 -4.42
N LEU A 336 9.46 3.27 -3.85
CA LEU A 336 8.72 4.29 -4.59
C LEU A 336 9.59 5.25 -5.43
N LYS A 337 10.92 5.16 -5.42
CA LYS A 337 11.78 6.04 -6.22
C LYS A 337 11.83 5.65 -7.69
N GLU A 338 11.75 4.36 -8.01
CA GLU A 338 11.83 3.87 -9.39
C GLU A 338 10.44 3.78 -10.02
N GLU A 339 10.30 4.27 -11.26
CA GLU A 339 9.01 4.24 -11.97
C GLU A 339 8.49 2.82 -12.24
N GLY A 340 9.41 1.85 -12.46
CA GLY A 340 9.07 0.44 -12.65
C GLY A 340 8.32 -0.15 -11.46
N ASN A 341 8.62 0.30 -10.25
CA ASN A 341 7.97 -0.19 -9.03
C ASN A 341 6.54 0.35 -8.89
N HIS A 342 6.21 1.50 -9.49
CA HIS A 342 4.83 2.01 -9.50
C HIS A 342 3.92 1.15 -10.36
N VAL A 343 4.40 0.68 -11.51
CA VAL A 343 3.68 -0.24 -12.39
C VAL A 343 3.42 -1.56 -11.65
N MET A 344 4.42 -2.07 -10.96
CA MET A 344 4.28 -3.29 -10.15
C MET A 344 3.20 -3.16 -9.06
N ILE A 345 3.10 -2.02 -8.37
CA ILE A 345 2.04 -1.78 -7.37
C ILE A 345 0.65 -1.79 -8.03
N ILE A 346 0.52 -1.17 -9.20
CA ILE A 346 -0.75 -1.15 -9.94
C ILE A 346 -1.11 -2.56 -10.41
N ASP A 347 -0.14 -3.31 -10.93
CA ASP A 347 -0.35 -4.68 -11.38
C ASP A 347 -0.71 -5.61 -10.20
N LEU A 348 -0.08 -5.43 -9.03
CA LEU A 348 -0.50 -6.11 -7.80
C LEU A 348 -1.96 -5.81 -7.46
N CYS A 349 -2.38 -4.55 -7.52
CA CYS A 349 -3.76 -4.16 -7.25
C CYS A 349 -4.75 -4.75 -8.28
N LYS A 350 -4.35 -4.81 -9.56
CA LYS A 350 -5.14 -5.45 -10.63
C LYS A 350 -5.28 -6.96 -10.39
N SER A 351 -4.19 -7.65 -10.07
CA SER A 351 -4.20 -9.09 -9.75
C SER A 351 -5.01 -9.41 -8.49
N LEU A 352 -4.87 -8.59 -7.44
CA LEU A 352 -5.70 -8.71 -6.23
C LEU A 352 -7.19 -8.53 -6.56
N SER A 353 -7.52 -7.58 -7.45
CA SER A 353 -8.89 -7.36 -7.88
C SER A 353 -9.45 -8.51 -8.71
N SER A 354 -8.66 -9.12 -9.61
CA SER A 354 -9.10 -10.29 -10.39
C SER A 354 -9.32 -11.52 -9.50
N LEU A 355 -8.52 -11.68 -8.44
CA LEU A 355 -8.69 -12.73 -7.43
C LEU A 355 -9.79 -12.43 -6.40
N ARG A 356 -10.55 -11.34 -6.57
CA ARG A 356 -11.59 -10.88 -5.62
C ARG A 356 -11.08 -10.59 -4.19
N ARG A 357 -9.77 -10.44 -4.01
CA ARG A 357 -9.12 -9.98 -2.77
C ARG A 357 -9.17 -8.45 -2.67
N TYR A 358 -10.39 -7.94 -2.71
CA TYR A 358 -10.66 -6.51 -2.85
C TYR A 358 -10.16 -5.66 -1.67
N TRP A 359 -10.16 -6.25 -0.47
CA TRP A 359 -9.69 -5.59 0.76
C TRP A 359 -8.20 -5.29 0.72
N ASP A 360 -7.41 -6.30 0.40
CA ASP A 360 -5.96 -6.22 0.23
C ASP A 360 -5.60 -5.17 -0.82
N ALA A 361 -6.31 -5.16 -1.95
CA ALA A 361 -6.12 -4.15 -3.02
C ALA A 361 -6.39 -2.72 -2.52
N LEU A 362 -7.50 -2.50 -1.80
CA LEU A 362 -7.82 -1.19 -1.23
C LEU A 362 -6.83 -0.75 -0.15
N GLU A 363 -6.29 -1.68 0.64
CA GLU A 363 -5.26 -1.35 1.64
C GLU A 363 -4.01 -0.81 0.95
N ILE A 364 -3.50 -1.51 -0.08
CA ILE A 364 -2.34 -1.07 -0.85
C ILE A 364 -2.62 0.29 -1.50
N ILE A 365 -3.76 0.44 -2.21
CA ILE A 365 -4.14 1.71 -2.86
C ILE A 365 -4.14 2.87 -1.85
N ASN A 366 -4.77 2.67 -0.69
CA ASN A 366 -4.85 3.69 0.33
C ASN A 366 -3.48 4.03 0.94
N LEU A 367 -2.62 3.03 1.17
CA LEU A 367 -1.26 3.25 1.66
C LEU A 367 -0.43 4.03 0.64
N SER A 368 -0.47 3.63 -0.64
CA SER A 368 0.22 4.31 -1.74
C SER A 368 -0.26 5.75 -1.93
N LEU A 369 -1.57 6.01 -1.82
CA LEU A 369 -2.12 7.36 -1.96
C LEU A 369 -1.88 8.26 -0.73
N LYS A 370 -1.71 7.67 0.46
CA LYS A 370 -1.39 8.40 1.71
C LYS A 370 0.06 8.86 1.77
N LEU A 371 0.95 8.21 1.03
CA LEU A 371 2.33 8.66 0.87
C LEU A 371 2.28 9.94 0.01
N GLU A 372 2.22 11.09 0.67
CA GLU A 372 2.20 12.44 0.08
C GLU A 372 3.57 12.82 -0.53
N CYS A 373 4.26 11.87 -1.16
CA CYS A 373 5.49 12.16 -1.86
C CYS A 373 5.22 12.48 -3.33
N ASN A 374 6.02 13.42 -3.83
CA ASN A 374 6.13 13.80 -5.24
C ASN A 374 6.64 12.65 -6.14
N THR A 375 6.75 11.43 -5.62
CA THR A 375 7.29 10.25 -6.31
C THR A 375 6.30 9.64 -7.29
N LEU A 376 5.04 9.44 -6.90
CA LEU A 376 4.02 8.90 -7.79
C LEU A 376 3.51 9.99 -8.76
N SER A 377 3.62 9.72 -10.06
CA SER A 377 3.13 10.62 -11.11
C SER A 377 1.61 10.83 -11.01
N VAL A 378 1.12 11.95 -11.55
CA VAL A 378 -0.31 12.30 -11.52
C VAL A 378 -1.15 11.19 -12.18
N GLN A 379 -0.69 10.65 -13.31
CA GLN A 379 -1.36 9.58 -14.04
C GLN A 379 -1.47 8.29 -13.22
N ARG A 380 -0.41 7.88 -12.52
CA ARG A 380 -0.42 6.65 -11.69
C ARG A 380 -1.32 6.81 -10.47
N LYS A 381 -1.32 7.99 -9.85
CA LYS A 381 -2.26 8.32 -8.76
C LYS A 381 -3.71 8.29 -9.25
N GLU A 382 -3.97 8.73 -10.49
CA GLU A 382 -5.30 8.66 -11.09
C GLU A 382 -5.71 7.21 -11.34
N GLU A 383 -4.84 6.39 -11.93
CA GLU A 383 -5.08 4.96 -12.17
C GLU A 383 -5.38 4.18 -10.88
N LEU A 384 -4.62 4.41 -9.80
CA LEU A 384 -4.89 3.81 -8.49
C LEU A 384 -6.24 4.24 -7.90
N ARG A 385 -6.64 5.51 -8.09
CA ARG A 385 -7.93 6.01 -7.58
C ARG A 385 -9.11 5.50 -8.39
N THR A 386 -8.97 5.39 -9.71
CA THR A 386 -10.01 4.80 -10.56
C THR A 386 -10.20 3.32 -10.22
N LEU A 387 -9.09 2.58 -10.07
CA LEU A 387 -9.12 1.19 -9.66
C LEU A 387 -9.73 1.05 -8.26
N GLY A 388 -9.31 1.89 -7.30
CA GLY A 388 -9.85 1.87 -5.94
C GLY A 388 -11.34 2.16 -5.89
N ALA A 389 -11.86 3.05 -6.74
CA ALA A 389 -13.30 3.30 -6.79
C ALA A 389 -14.09 2.18 -7.47
N GLN A 390 -13.53 1.54 -8.51
CA GLN A 390 -14.12 0.33 -9.11
C GLN A 390 -14.19 -0.79 -8.08
N ILE A 391 -13.13 -1.01 -7.31
CA ILE A 391 -13.11 -2.00 -6.24
C ILE A 391 -14.09 -1.62 -5.12
N ALA A 392 -14.12 -0.35 -4.70
CA ALA A 392 -15.06 0.16 -3.69
C ALA A 392 -16.52 -0.06 -4.09
N TYR A 393 -16.82 0.03 -5.38
CA TYR A 393 -18.15 -0.23 -5.92
C TYR A 393 -18.55 -1.72 -5.79
N ASN A 394 -17.57 -2.62 -5.88
CA ASN A 394 -17.75 -4.08 -5.82
C ASN A 394 -17.86 -4.61 -4.36
N ILE A 395 -17.28 -3.92 -3.37
CA ILE A 395 -17.26 -4.39 -1.97
C ILE A 395 -18.56 -4.05 -1.21
N SER A 396 -19.02 -4.98 -0.36
CA SER A 396 -20.20 -4.81 0.50
C SER A 396 -19.97 -3.94 1.74
N ASP A 397 -18.74 -3.85 2.27
CA ASP A 397 -18.38 -2.91 3.35
C ASP A 397 -17.78 -1.60 2.81
N PRO A 398 -18.47 -0.47 3.04
CA PRO A 398 -18.06 0.82 2.53
C PRO A 398 -16.78 1.43 3.14
N ALA A 399 -16.21 0.92 4.25
CA ALA A 399 -15.21 1.66 5.04
C ALA A 399 -13.89 2.05 4.32
N HIS A 400 -13.37 1.23 3.40
CA HIS A 400 -12.01 1.37 2.85
C HIS A 400 -11.95 2.02 1.46
N GLY A 401 -13.06 2.04 0.72
CA GLY A 401 -13.13 2.60 -0.63
C GLY A 401 -13.50 4.08 -0.69
N TRP A 402 -13.82 4.68 0.46
CA TRP A 402 -14.46 5.98 0.53
C TRP A 402 -13.66 7.15 -0.02
N ASP A 403 -12.36 7.14 0.22
CA ASP A 403 -11.48 8.23 -0.21
C ASP A 403 -11.39 8.25 -1.74
N CYS A 404 -11.40 7.09 -2.38
CA CYS A 404 -11.44 6.95 -3.84
C CYS A 404 -12.77 7.45 -4.42
N VAL A 405 -13.91 7.04 -3.84
CA VAL A 405 -15.23 7.48 -4.34
C VAL A 405 -15.43 8.99 -4.15
N ARG A 406 -15.03 9.57 -3.01
CA ARG A 406 -15.06 11.02 -2.80
C ARG A 406 -14.20 11.78 -3.80
N TYR A 407 -13.03 11.23 -4.14
CA TYR A 407 -12.16 11.82 -5.14
C TYR A 407 -12.81 11.86 -6.53
N ILE A 408 -13.40 10.75 -6.99
CA ILE A 408 -14.06 10.70 -8.30
C ILE A 408 -15.20 11.71 -8.39
N VAL A 409 -16.05 11.77 -7.36
CA VAL A 409 -17.15 12.73 -7.31
C VAL A 409 -16.64 14.18 -7.30
N SER A 410 -15.52 14.44 -6.63
CA SER A 410 -14.90 15.78 -6.62
C SER A 410 -14.36 16.19 -7.99
N ARG A 411 -13.96 15.22 -8.84
CA ARG A 411 -13.47 15.46 -10.21
C ARG A 411 -14.62 15.56 -11.21
N HIS A 412 -15.68 14.79 -11.00
CA HIS A 412 -16.85 14.74 -11.88
C HIS A 412 -18.12 15.11 -11.12
N PRO A 413 -18.23 16.37 -10.62
CA PRO A 413 -19.35 16.80 -9.79
C PRO A 413 -20.70 16.79 -10.52
N TYR A 414 -20.71 16.77 -11.86
CA TYR A 414 -21.93 16.74 -12.68
C TYR A 414 -22.29 15.33 -13.20
N SER A 415 -21.49 14.31 -12.92
CA SER A 415 -21.74 12.95 -13.41
C SER A 415 -22.70 12.18 -12.48
N PHE A 416 -23.89 11.86 -12.98
CA PHE A 416 -24.84 11.01 -12.26
C PHE A 416 -24.25 9.65 -11.89
N SER A 417 -23.49 9.03 -12.79
CA SER A 417 -22.86 7.72 -12.54
C SER A 417 -21.88 7.76 -11.36
N ALA A 418 -21.06 8.82 -11.28
CA ALA A 418 -20.13 9.00 -10.16
C ALA A 418 -20.87 9.16 -8.81
N TRP A 419 -21.95 9.93 -8.81
CA TRP A 419 -22.79 10.13 -7.63
C TRP A 419 -23.61 8.90 -7.25
N ASN A 420 -24.02 8.07 -8.22
CA ASN A 420 -24.70 6.81 -7.96
C ASN A 420 -23.77 5.83 -7.23
N CYS A 421 -22.49 5.75 -7.63
CA CYS A 421 -21.48 4.98 -6.89
C CYS A 421 -21.33 5.48 -5.44
N TYR A 422 -21.31 6.81 -5.26
CA TYR A 422 -21.26 7.43 -3.93
C TYR A 422 -22.50 7.13 -3.09
N TYR A 423 -23.70 7.20 -3.69
CA TYR A 423 -24.96 6.97 -3.01
C TYR A 423 -25.12 5.49 -2.59
N LYS A 424 -24.73 4.54 -3.46
CA LYS A 424 -24.72 3.10 -3.14
C LYS A 424 -23.86 2.79 -1.91
N GLY A 425 -22.68 3.42 -1.81
CA GLY A 425 -21.85 3.30 -0.62
C GLY A 425 -22.53 3.86 0.64
N ILE A 426 -23.28 4.97 0.54
CA ILE A 426 -23.90 5.63 1.69
C ILE A 426 -25.02 4.78 2.26
N LEU A 427 -25.87 4.23 1.40
CA LEU A 427 -27.00 3.40 1.82
C LEU A 427 -26.54 2.19 2.66
N ARG A 428 -25.31 1.72 2.45
CA ARG A 428 -24.71 0.59 3.18
C ARG A 428 -23.94 1.01 4.44
N ASN A 429 -23.48 2.27 4.53
CA ASN A 429 -22.74 2.77 5.69
C ASN A 429 -23.62 3.65 6.55
N ASN A 430 -24.06 3.15 7.70
CA ASN A 430 -24.83 3.93 8.70
C ASN A 430 -24.06 5.14 9.31
N ARG A 431 -22.93 5.58 8.74
CA ARG A 431 -22.10 6.72 9.18
C ARG A 431 -22.50 8.06 8.54
N ILE A 432 -23.80 8.36 8.48
CA ILE A 432 -24.41 9.54 7.85
C ILE A 432 -23.70 10.88 8.19
N LYS A 433 -23.27 11.07 9.45
CA LYS A 433 -22.66 12.33 9.93
C LYS A 433 -21.38 12.73 9.18
N LYS A 434 -20.55 11.78 8.73
CA LYS A 434 -19.31 12.09 7.98
C LYS A 434 -19.59 12.52 6.55
N HIS A 435 -20.69 12.05 5.96
CA HIS A 435 -21.10 12.34 4.58
C HIS A 435 -21.69 13.75 4.44
N ASN A 436 -22.43 14.22 5.44
CA ASN A 436 -23.10 15.53 5.37
C ASN A 436 -22.12 16.70 5.17
N LYS A 437 -20.94 16.66 5.80
CA LYS A 437 -19.91 17.70 5.61
C LYS A 437 -19.39 17.73 4.17
N PHE A 438 -19.16 16.57 3.58
CA PHE A 438 -18.68 16.46 2.20
C PHE A 438 -19.77 16.86 1.21
N LEU A 439 -20.99 16.34 1.35
CA LEU A 439 -22.15 16.73 0.53
C LEU A 439 -22.40 18.23 0.58
N HIS A 440 -22.37 18.83 1.78
CA HIS A 440 -22.51 20.28 1.94
C HIS A 440 -21.38 21.05 1.23
N SER A 441 -20.13 20.62 1.39
CA SER A 441 -18.98 21.22 0.68
C SER A 441 -19.16 21.16 -0.84
N MET A 442 -19.60 20.02 -1.39
CA MET A 442 -19.86 19.87 -2.81
C MET A 442 -21.00 20.77 -3.29
N ARG A 443 -22.09 20.90 -2.52
CA ARG A 443 -23.22 21.79 -2.83
C ARG A 443 -22.84 23.26 -2.81
N VAL A 444 -21.98 23.68 -1.87
CA VAL A 444 -21.52 25.08 -1.79
C VAL A 444 -20.64 25.41 -3.00
N LYS A 445 -19.79 24.48 -3.43
CA LYS A 445 -18.89 24.65 -4.58
C LYS A 445 -19.62 24.54 -5.92
N HIS A 446 -20.56 23.62 -6.04
CA HIS A 446 -21.28 23.29 -7.28
C HIS A 446 -22.78 23.37 -7.02
N LYS A 447 -23.32 24.59 -7.00
CA LYS A 447 -24.73 24.86 -6.63
C LYS A 447 -25.74 24.31 -7.63
N ASP A 448 -25.32 24.16 -8.88
CA ASP A 448 -26.08 23.68 -10.04
C ASP A 448 -25.98 22.16 -10.22
N SER A 449 -25.19 21.46 -9.40
CA SER A 449 -25.12 20.00 -9.43
C SER A 449 -26.34 19.37 -8.73
N VAL A 450 -27.19 18.72 -9.51
CA VAL A 450 -28.44 18.07 -9.05
C VAL A 450 -28.22 16.85 -8.15
N PRO A 451 -27.31 15.90 -8.44
CA PRO A 451 -27.15 14.69 -7.63
C PRO A 451 -26.92 14.91 -6.12
N PRO A 452 -26.02 15.82 -5.65
CA PRO A 452 -25.84 16.04 -4.22
C PRO A 452 -27.07 16.67 -3.55
N ILE A 453 -27.88 17.44 -4.29
CA ILE A 453 -29.16 17.99 -3.80
C ILE A 453 -30.14 16.83 -3.57
N LEU A 454 -30.28 15.93 -4.55
CA LEU A 454 -31.16 14.76 -4.44
C LEU A 454 -30.75 13.82 -3.31
N ILE A 455 -29.47 13.53 -3.18
CA ILE A 455 -28.96 12.68 -2.08
C ILE A 455 -29.27 13.32 -0.71
N SER A 456 -29.09 14.63 -0.58
CA SER A 456 -29.45 15.36 0.65
C SER A 456 -30.96 15.31 0.92
N ALA A 457 -31.79 15.45 -0.12
CA ALA A 457 -33.24 15.37 -0.02
C ALA A 457 -33.70 13.97 0.43
N HIS A 458 -33.13 12.91 -0.14
CA HIS A 458 -33.38 11.53 0.27
C HIS A 458 -33.01 11.29 1.73
N GLN A 459 -31.87 11.82 2.20
CA GLN A 459 -31.48 11.73 3.60
C GLN A 459 -32.51 12.39 4.52
N PHE A 460 -33.04 13.56 4.16
CA PHE A 460 -34.10 14.20 4.93
C PHE A 460 -35.41 13.39 4.93
N THR A 461 -35.77 12.78 3.79
CA THR A 461 -36.93 11.86 3.72
C THR A 461 -36.75 10.67 4.66
N MET A 462 -35.57 10.04 4.70
CA MET A 462 -35.30 8.87 5.56
C MET A 462 -35.44 9.16 7.06
N ILE A 463 -35.17 10.40 7.48
CA ILE A 463 -35.33 10.84 8.88
C ILE A 463 -36.67 11.56 9.13
N SER A 464 -37.63 11.42 8.22
CA SER A 464 -38.98 12.01 8.27
C SER A 464 -39.01 13.54 8.38
N GLN A 465 -37.96 14.23 7.91
CA GLN A 465 -37.91 15.69 7.81
C GLN A 465 -38.49 16.16 6.47
N HIS A 466 -39.77 15.92 6.26
CA HIS A 466 -40.43 16.15 4.96
C HIS A 466 -40.39 17.61 4.49
N GLN A 467 -40.39 18.59 5.39
CA GLN A 467 -40.26 20.00 5.03
C GLN A 467 -38.87 20.34 4.48
N ALA A 468 -37.81 19.77 5.06
CA ALA A 468 -36.45 19.94 4.55
C ALA A 468 -36.29 19.19 3.22
N ALA A 469 -36.79 17.96 3.13
CA ALA A 469 -36.78 17.18 1.91
C ALA A 469 -37.49 17.89 0.75
N ALA A 470 -38.70 18.40 0.97
CA ALA A 470 -39.47 19.12 -0.04
C ALA A 470 -38.71 20.35 -0.56
N ARG A 471 -38.08 21.14 0.32
CA ARG A 471 -37.25 22.28 -0.11
C ARG A 471 -36.12 21.87 -1.04
N GLU A 472 -35.42 20.78 -0.71
CA GLU A 472 -34.31 20.29 -1.52
C GLU A 472 -34.77 19.71 -2.87
N TYR A 473 -35.87 18.94 -2.90
CA TYR A 473 -36.41 18.44 -4.18
C TYR A 473 -36.93 19.57 -5.07
N LEU A 474 -37.53 20.61 -4.50
CA LEU A 474 -37.96 21.79 -5.26
C LEU A 474 -36.77 22.55 -5.84
N GLU A 475 -35.64 22.59 -5.13
CA GLU A 475 -34.39 23.15 -5.68
C GLU A 475 -33.85 22.31 -6.83
N ALA A 476 -33.83 20.98 -6.68
CA ALA A 476 -33.47 20.07 -7.76
C ALA A 476 -34.41 20.22 -8.99
N HIS A 477 -35.70 20.44 -8.75
CA HIS A 477 -36.69 20.66 -9.81
C HIS A 477 -36.44 21.95 -10.60
N LYS A 478 -35.98 23.04 -9.95
CA LYS A 478 -35.60 24.27 -10.67
C LYS A 478 -34.50 24.02 -11.70
N LEU A 479 -33.60 23.07 -11.42
CA LEU A 479 -32.47 22.73 -12.29
C LEU A 479 -32.86 21.71 -13.37
N MET A 480 -33.76 20.77 -13.06
CA MET A 480 -34.21 19.71 -13.97
C MET A 480 -35.73 19.48 -13.87
N PRO A 481 -36.55 20.36 -14.46
CA PRO A 481 -38.01 20.32 -14.30
C PRO A 481 -38.65 19.13 -15.02
N ASP A 482 -38.05 18.67 -16.11
CA ASP A 482 -38.58 17.59 -16.96
C ASP A 482 -38.12 16.19 -16.51
N ASN A 483 -37.43 16.08 -15.37
CA ASN A 483 -37.03 14.79 -14.85
C ASN A 483 -38.19 14.11 -14.08
N PRO A 484 -38.66 12.93 -14.51
CA PRO A 484 -39.81 12.28 -13.87
C PRO A 484 -39.57 11.93 -12.39
N LEU A 485 -38.38 11.42 -12.05
CA LEU A 485 -38.03 11.02 -10.69
C LEU A 485 -38.04 12.22 -9.73
N ILE A 486 -37.51 13.37 -10.16
CA ILE A 486 -37.50 14.59 -9.34
C ILE A 486 -38.94 15.04 -9.05
N ASN A 487 -39.82 15.00 -10.05
CA ASN A 487 -41.24 15.33 -9.88
C ASN A 487 -41.93 14.36 -8.91
N LEU A 488 -41.67 13.05 -9.03
CA LEU A 488 -42.17 12.04 -8.10
C LEU A 488 -41.70 12.31 -6.66
N CYS A 489 -40.40 12.56 -6.47
CA CYS A 489 -39.83 12.83 -5.15
C CYS A 489 -40.35 14.15 -4.55
N ALA A 490 -40.48 15.21 -5.34
CA ALA A 490 -41.05 16.48 -4.88
C ALA A 490 -42.53 16.31 -4.48
N GLY A 491 -43.32 15.66 -5.33
CA GLY A 491 -44.74 15.38 -5.07
C GLY A 491 -44.93 14.54 -3.80
N THR A 492 -44.24 13.40 -3.69
CA THR A 492 -44.32 12.54 -2.51
C THR A 492 -43.85 13.23 -1.24
N ALA A 493 -42.80 14.06 -1.27
CA ALA A 493 -42.36 14.82 -0.11
C ALA A 493 -43.40 15.84 0.36
N LEU A 494 -44.07 16.53 -0.56
CA LEU A 494 -45.15 17.47 -0.26
C LEU A 494 -46.39 16.75 0.29
N ILE A 495 -46.77 15.60 -0.27
CA ILE A 495 -47.88 14.78 0.24
C ILE A 495 -47.59 14.32 1.68
N ASN A 496 -46.37 13.85 1.98
CA ASN A 496 -45.98 13.49 3.34
C ASN A 496 -45.98 14.69 4.30
N LEU A 497 -45.60 15.88 3.80
CA LEU A 497 -45.62 17.12 4.59
C LEU A 497 -47.05 17.51 5.01
N VAL A 498 -48.06 17.26 4.18
CA VAL A 498 -49.48 17.55 4.46
C VAL A 498 -50.00 16.82 5.70
N LEU A 499 -49.50 15.61 5.95
CA LEU A 499 -49.86 14.81 7.13
C LEU A 499 -49.29 15.35 8.44
N GLY A 500 -48.37 16.32 8.38
CA GLY A 500 -47.81 16.98 9.55
C GLY A 500 -48.85 17.77 10.34
N LEU A 501 -48.82 17.64 11.68
CA LEU A 501 -49.76 18.32 12.58
C LEU A 501 -49.62 19.85 12.59
N ARG A 502 -48.43 20.37 12.28
CA ARG A 502 -48.08 21.80 12.44
C ARG A 502 -48.21 22.65 11.17
N LEU A 503 -48.59 22.04 10.04
CA LEU A 503 -48.72 22.76 8.77
C LEU A 503 -50.03 23.54 8.72
N GLN A 504 -49.97 24.84 8.46
CA GLN A 504 -51.14 25.72 8.39
C GLN A 504 -51.92 25.57 7.06
N ASN A 505 -51.22 25.66 5.91
CA ASN A 505 -51.85 25.62 4.58
C ASN A 505 -51.83 24.21 3.96
N LYS A 506 -52.50 23.26 4.63
CA LYS A 506 -52.51 21.84 4.22
C LYS A 506 -53.10 21.63 2.82
N HIS A 507 -54.23 22.26 2.52
CA HIS A 507 -54.91 22.09 1.23
C HIS A 507 -54.09 22.63 0.05
N GLN A 508 -53.44 23.78 0.22
CA GLN A 508 -52.56 24.33 -0.82
C GLN A 508 -51.34 23.43 -1.05
N THR A 509 -50.74 22.92 0.03
CA THR A 509 -49.59 22.00 -0.07
C THR A 509 -49.98 20.69 -0.73
N LEU A 510 -51.20 20.18 -0.45
CA LEU A 510 -51.76 19.02 -1.11
C LEU A 510 -51.92 19.23 -2.62
N LEU A 511 -52.50 20.36 -3.03
CA LEU A 511 -52.65 20.72 -4.44
C LEU A 511 -51.29 20.80 -5.15
N GLN A 512 -50.29 21.40 -4.51
CA GLN A 512 -48.92 21.45 -5.03
C GLN A 512 -48.33 20.04 -5.18
N GLY A 513 -48.44 19.19 -4.16
CA GLY A 513 -47.97 17.81 -4.21
C GLY A 513 -48.59 17.01 -5.35
N LEU A 514 -49.92 17.12 -5.53
CA LEU A 514 -50.63 16.48 -6.63
C LEU A 514 -50.21 17.02 -7.99
N ALA A 515 -49.99 18.34 -8.14
CA ALA A 515 -49.53 18.92 -9.40
C ALA A 515 -48.19 18.32 -9.86
N PHE A 516 -47.24 18.10 -8.94
CA PHE A 516 -45.99 17.41 -9.24
C PHE A 516 -46.19 15.94 -9.65
N LEU A 517 -47.09 15.22 -8.97
CA LEU A 517 -47.40 13.83 -9.34
C LEU A 517 -48.10 13.73 -10.70
N TYR A 518 -48.98 14.67 -11.03
CA TYR A 518 -49.58 14.76 -12.37
C TYR A 518 -48.56 15.09 -13.46
N ASN A 519 -47.61 15.99 -13.16
CA ASN A 519 -46.53 16.25 -14.09
C ASN A 519 -45.64 15.01 -14.28
N ASN A 520 -45.34 14.26 -13.21
CA ASN A 520 -44.65 12.97 -13.30
C ASN A 520 -45.41 11.98 -14.19
N SER A 521 -46.73 11.84 -14.01
CA SER A 521 -47.58 10.99 -14.87
C SER A 521 -47.51 11.38 -16.33
N ARG A 522 -47.62 12.68 -16.63
CA ARG A 522 -47.50 13.21 -17.99
C ARG A 522 -46.13 12.89 -18.62
N LEU A 523 -45.05 13.07 -17.87
CA LEU A 523 -43.68 12.80 -18.35
C LEU A 523 -43.42 11.30 -18.56
N CYS A 524 -44.07 10.43 -17.76
CA CYS A 524 -43.99 8.98 -17.90
C CYS A 524 -45.01 8.38 -18.89
N GLY A 525 -45.79 9.21 -19.59
CA GLY A 525 -46.81 8.72 -20.52
C GLY A 525 -47.95 7.94 -19.85
N ASP A 526 -48.35 8.35 -18.65
CA ASP A 526 -49.37 7.69 -17.83
C ASP A 526 -49.07 6.19 -17.59
N SER A 527 -47.80 5.89 -17.33
CA SER A 527 -47.33 4.54 -17.00
C SER A 527 -48.07 3.94 -15.80
N GLN A 528 -48.06 2.61 -15.72
CA GLN A 528 -48.67 1.86 -14.63
C GLN A 528 -48.16 2.36 -13.25
N GLU A 529 -46.86 2.62 -13.13
CA GLU A 529 -46.22 3.15 -11.92
C GLU A 529 -46.73 4.55 -11.55
N ALA A 530 -46.83 5.47 -12.51
CA ALA A 530 -47.25 6.83 -12.23
C ALA A 530 -48.71 6.89 -11.75
N LEU A 531 -49.60 6.12 -12.40
CA LEU A 531 -51.00 6.01 -11.99
C LEU A 531 -51.13 5.38 -10.60
N TYR A 532 -50.31 4.36 -10.30
CA TYR A 532 -50.25 3.75 -8.97
C TYR A 532 -49.79 4.77 -7.92
N ASN A 533 -48.76 5.56 -8.21
CA ASN A 533 -48.26 6.58 -7.30
C ASN A 533 -49.31 7.68 -7.01
N ILE A 534 -50.10 8.09 -8.01
CA ILE A 534 -51.25 9.00 -7.82
C ILE A 534 -52.33 8.33 -6.94
N ALA A 535 -52.68 7.08 -7.21
CA ALA A 535 -53.62 6.31 -6.39
C ALA A 535 -53.17 6.21 -4.93
N ARG A 536 -51.88 5.94 -4.70
CA ARG A 536 -51.25 5.92 -3.38
C ARG A 536 -51.33 7.27 -2.70
N ALA A 537 -51.05 8.37 -3.41
CA ALA A 537 -51.17 9.71 -2.85
C ALA A 537 -52.59 10.02 -2.38
N TYR A 538 -53.60 9.73 -3.21
CA TYR A 538 -55.02 9.90 -2.84
C TYR A 538 -55.41 9.06 -1.64
N HIS A 539 -55.02 7.79 -1.63
CA HIS A 539 -55.27 6.90 -0.51
C HIS A 539 -54.62 7.42 0.77
N HIS A 540 -53.39 7.91 0.67
CA HIS A 540 -52.61 8.40 1.82
C HIS A 540 -53.25 9.62 2.51
N VAL A 541 -53.90 10.50 1.74
CA VAL A 541 -54.59 11.69 2.25
C VAL A 541 -56.08 11.47 2.56
N GLY A 542 -56.59 10.25 2.35
CA GLY A 542 -57.97 9.87 2.67
C GLY A 542 -59.00 10.09 1.56
N LEU A 543 -58.59 10.47 0.35
CA LEU A 543 -59.47 10.61 -0.83
C LEU A 543 -59.73 9.25 -1.49
N VAL A 544 -60.37 8.36 -0.74
CA VAL A 544 -60.47 6.93 -1.06
C VAL A 544 -61.25 6.63 -2.35
N SER A 545 -62.27 7.41 -2.69
CA SER A 545 -63.04 7.21 -3.93
C SER A 545 -62.17 7.46 -5.17
N LEU A 546 -61.37 8.53 -5.15
CA LEU A 546 -60.42 8.83 -6.22
C LEU A 546 -59.30 7.78 -6.26
N ALA A 547 -58.81 7.36 -5.10
CA ALA A 547 -57.81 6.30 -5.02
C ALA A 547 -58.31 5.00 -5.68
N ALA A 548 -59.55 4.60 -5.42
CA ALA A 548 -60.15 3.41 -6.01
C ALA A 548 -60.16 3.48 -7.55
N THR A 549 -60.63 4.60 -8.11
CA THR A 549 -60.65 4.81 -9.57
C THR A 549 -59.26 4.71 -10.20
N TYR A 550 -58.22 5.25 -9.56
CA TYR A 550 -56.86 5.13 -10.09
C TYR A 550 -56.27 3.73 -9.90
N TYR A 551 -56.57 3.01 -8.82
CA TYR A 551 -56.18 1.60 -8.71
C TYR A 551 -56.85 0.74 -9.77
N GLU A 552 -58.12 0.97 -10.10
CA GLU A 552 -58.81 0.29 -11.20
C GLU A 552 -58.12 0.55 -12.55
N LYS A 553 -57.66 1.78 -12.82
CA LYS A 553 -56.84 2.08 -14.01
C LYS A 553 -55.53 1.29 -14.02
N VAL A 554 -54.87 1.17 -12.87
CA VAL A 554 -53.63 0.36 -12.75
C VAL A 554 -53.91 -1.11 -13.04
N LEU A 555 -55.02 -1.65 -12.55
CA LEU A 555 -55.45 -3.04 -12.80
C LEU A 555 -55.72 -3.32 -14.29
N ALA A 556 -56.14 -2.31 -15.05
CA ALA A 556 -56.39 -2.41 -16.48
C ALA A 556 -55.11 -2.44 -17.34
N ILE A 557 -53.95 -2.02 -16.79
CA ILE A 557 -52.67 -1.95 -17.50
C ILE A 557 -51.81 -3.15 -17.11
N ARG A 558 -51.22 -3.83 -18.10
CA ARG A 558 -50.20 -4.86 -17.88
C ARG A 558 -48.83 -4.33 -18.27
N GLU A 559 -47.96 -4.15 -17.28
CA GLU A 559 -46.57 -3.80 -17.52
C GLU A 559 -45.74 -5.05 -17.84
N LYS A 560 -44.83 -4.95 -18.81
CA LYS A 560 -43.86 -6.02 -19.08
C LYS A 560 -42.66 -5.84 -18.17
N ASP A 561 -42.05 -6.94 -17.76
CA ASP A 561 -40.78 -6.87 -17.03
C ASP A 561 -39.69 -6.29 -17.94
N TYR A 562 -38.95 -5.32 -17.41
CA TYR A 562 -37.76 -4.77 -18.05
C TYR A 562 -36.51 -5.32 -17.38
N PRO A 563 -35.47 -5.68 -18.13
CA PRO A 563 -34.22 -6.14 -17.53
C PRO A 563 -33.75 -5.07 -16.55
N ILE A 564 -33.66 -5.46 -15.27
CA ILE A 564 -33.07 -4.60 -14.25
C ILE A 564 -31.66 -4.32 -14.72
N PRO A 565 -31.24 -3.04 -14.85
CA PRO A 565 -29.91 -2.71 -15.31
C PRO A 565 -28.87 -3.43 -14.47
N VAL A 566 -28.25 -4.46 -15.05
CA VAL A 566 -27.15 -5.17 -14.41
C VAL A 566 -25.97 -4.22 -14.48
N LEU A 567 -25.58 -3.73 -13.31
CA LEU A 567 -24.44 -2.83 -13.23
C LEU A 567 -23.19 -3.65 -13.65
N PRO A 568 -22.19 -3.03 -14.32
CA PRO A 568 -21.15 -3.74 -15.06
C PRO A 568 -20.44 -4.89 -14.33
N ASN A 569 -20.45 -4.91 -12.99
CA ASN A 569 -19.74 -5.88 -12.15
C ASN A 569 -20.59 -6.46 -10.99
N GLU A 570 -21.94 -6.42 -11.07
CA GLU A 570 -22.75 -7.22 -10.13
C GLU A 570 -22.65 -8.71 -10.49
N ASN A 571 -22.34 -9.55 -9.51
CA ASN A 571 -22.16 -11.00 -9.71
C ASN A 571 -23.38 -11.60 -10.43
N GLN A 572 -23.16 -12.19 -11.60
CA GLN A 572 -24.17 -13.03 -12.27
C GLN A 572 -24.50 -14.29 -11.45
N ASP A 573 -23.69 -14.63 -10.43
CA ASP A 573 -23.93 -15.81 -9.58
C ASP A 573 -25.20 -15.68 -8.70
N HIS A 574 -25.74 -14.47 -8.56
CA HIS A 574 -27.07 -14.22 -8.01
C HIS A 574 -27.97 -13.59 -9.07
N VAL A 575 -28.18 -14.28 -10.19
CA VAL A 575 -29.47 -14.13 -10.87
C VAL A 575 -30.50 -14.68 -9.89
N ASP A 576 -31.03 -13.81 -9.03
CA ASP A 576 -32.31 -14.09 -8.39
C ASP A 576 -33.25 -14.47 -9.53
N ASP A 577 -33.70 -15.73 -9.56
CA ASP A 577 -34.81 -16.19 -10.41
C ASP A 577 -36.06 -15.40 -9.99
N LYS A 578 -36.11 -14.13 -10.38
CA LYS A 578 -37.23 -13.24 -10.08
C LYS A 578 -38.39 -13.77 -10.86
N LYS A 579 -39.44 -14.15 -10.14
CA LYS A 579 -40.71 -14.58 -10.72
C LYS A 579 -41.16 -13.49 -11.71
N PRO A 580 -41.71 -13.88 -12.88
CA PRO A 580 -42.22 -12.93 -13.85
C PRO A 580 -43.30 -12.04 -13.23
N GLY A 581 -43.35 -10.79 -13.67
CA GLY A 581 -44.24 -9.73 -13.19
C GLY A 581 -43.66 -8.90 -12.03
N TYR A 582 -42.34 -8.76 -11.90
CA TYR A 582 -41.74 -7.95 -10.83
C TYR A 582 -41.82 -6.44 -11.09
N CYS A 583 -42.07 -6.01 -12.33
CA CYS A 583 -42.41 -4.63 -12.65
C CYS A 583 -43.92 -4.35 -12.59
N ASP A 584 -44.76 -5.39 -12.48
CA ASP A 584 -46.21 -5.29 -12.58
C ASP A 584 -46.84 -4.98 -11.21
N LEU A 585 -47.37 -3.76 -11.06
CA LEU A 585 -47.95 -3.24 -9.81
C LEU A 585 -49.42 -3.61 -9.59
N ARG A 586 -50.01 -4.49 -10.43
CA ARG A 586 -51.41 -4.89 -10.27
C ARG A 586 -51.70 -5.58 -8.95
N ARG A 587 -50.74 -6.33 -8.40
CA ARG A 587 -50.91 -7.02 -7.11
C ARG A 587 -50.99 -6.02 -5.96
N GLU A 588 -50.11 -5.04 -5.95
CA GLU A 588 -50.06 -3.96 -4.99
C GLU A 588 -51.29 -3.05 -5.10
N ALA A 589 -51.74 -2.77 -6.32
CA ALA A 589 -52.95 -2.01 -6.59
C ALA A 589 -54.20 -2.76 -6.08
N ALA A 590 -54.35 -4.04 -6.43
CA ALA A 590 -55.43 -4.90 -5.97
C ALA A 590 -55.45 -5.00 -4.44
N TYR A 591 -54.28 -5.16 -3.82
CA TYR A 591 -54.17 -5.16 -2.37
C TYR A 591 -54.62 -3.83 -1.77
N ASN A 592 -54.21 -2.68 -2.31
CA ASN A 592 -54.67 -1.41 -1.77
C ASN A 592 -56.17 -1.15 -2.02
N LEU A 593 -56.70 -1.61 -3.14
CA LEU A 593 -58.12 -1.49 -3.49
C LEU A 593 -59.00 -2.36 -2.57
N HIS A 594 -58.56 -3.58 -2.25
CA HIS A 594 -59.29 -4.45 -1.32
C HIS A 594 -59.43 -3.79 0.07
N LEU A 595 -58.41 -3.05 0.53
CA LEU A 595 -58.48 -2.35 1.82
C LEU A 595 -59.54 -1.25 1.81
N ILE A 596 -59.72 -0.57 0.67
CA ILE A 596 -60.77 0.44 0.51
C ILE A 596 -62.14 -0.23 0.55
N TYR A 597 -62.37 -1.26 -0.26
CA TYR A 597 -63.66 -1.98 -0.29
C TYR A 597 -64.00 -2.66 1.05
N LYS A 598 -63.00 -3.20 1.73
CA LYS A 598 -63.18 -3.77 3.07
C LYS A 598 -63.63 -2.71 4.07
N LYS A 599 -62.99 -1.53 4.07
CA LYS A 599 -63.37 -0.41 4.96
C LYS A 599 -64.74 0.17 4.62
N SER A 600 -65.16 0.13 3.36
CA SER A 600 -66.49 0.59 2.94
C SER A 600 -67.60 -0.44 3.18
N GLY A 601 -67.29 -1.65 3.67
CA GLY A 601 -68.25 -2.74 3.89
C GLY A 601 -68.57 -3.57 2.65
N ALA A 602 -67.96 -3.29 1.49
CA ALA A 602 -68.14 -4.05 0.25
C ALA A 602 -67.27 -5.33 0.26
N LEU A 603 -67.61 -6.25 1.17
CA LEU A 603 -66.78 -7.44 1.43
C LEU A 603 -66.67 -8.37 0.21
N ASP A 604 -67.72 -8.48 -0.60
CA ASP A 604 -67.71 -9.35 -1.78
C ASP A 604 -66.76 -8.83 -2.86
N LEU A 605 -66.77 -7.51 -3.13
CA LEU A 605 -65.81 -6.86 -4.02
C LEU A 605 -64.38 -6.97 -3.48
N ALA A 606 -64.18 -6.82 -2.17
CA ALA A 606 -62.87 -6.99 -1.55
C ALA A 606 -62.32 -8.41 -1.74
N ARG A 607 -63.17 -9.45 -1.60
CA ARG A 607 -62.78 -10.85 -1.86
C ARG A 607 -62.51 -11.09 -3.34
N GLN A 608 -63.35 -10.55 -4.22
CA GLN A 608 -63.24 -10.71 -5.67
C GLN A 608 -61.92 -10.13 -6.20
N VAL A 609 -61.57 -8.89 -5.84
CA VAL A 609 -60.32 -8.24 -6.28
C VAL A 609 -59.08 -9.03 -5.86
N LEU A 610 -59.07 -9.60 -4.66
CA LEU A 610 -57.96 -10.44 -4.21
C LEU A 610 -57.89 -11.75 -5.01
N LYS A 611 -59.04 -12.38 -5.28
CA LYS A 611 -59.11 -13.62 -6.06
C LYS A 611 -58.64 -13.42 -7.50
N ASP A 612 -59.01 -12.30 -8.11
CA ASP A 612 -58.77 -12.04 -9.53
C ASP A 612 -57.32 -11.59 -9.81
N HIS A 613 -56.62 -11.02 -8.81
CA HIS A 613 -55.33 -10.36 -9.03
C HIS A 613 -54.19 -10.72 -8.07
N VAL A 614 -54.48 -11.30 -6.90
CA VAL A 614 -53.47 -11.52 -5.84
C VAL A 614 -53.23 -13.00 -5.56
N VAL A 615 -54.26 -13.84 -5.61
CA VAL A 615 -54.13 -15.29 -5.41
C VAL A 615 -53.41 -15.91 -6.62
N LEU A 616 -52.35 -16.69 -6.36
CA LEU A 616 -51.53 -17.37 -7.36
C LEU A 616 -52.24 -18.56 -8.00
#